data_AF-A0A9W2Y5P2-F1
#
_entry.id   AF-A0A9W2Y5P2-F1
#
_cell.length_a   1.000
_cell.length_b   1.000
_cell.length_c   1.000
_cell.angle_alpha   90.00
_cell.angle_beta   90.00
_cell.angle_gamma   90.00
#
_symmetry.space_group_name_H-M   'P 1'
#
loop_
_entity.id
_entity.type
_entity.pdbx_description
1 polymer ?
#
loop_
_entity_poly.entity_id
_entity_poly.type
_entity_poly.pdbx_seq_one_letter_code
_entity_poly.pdbx_strand_id
1 'polypeptide(L)'
;MEESGSALEKNVADLTVMDVYDIAAVVGQEFERIIDQYGCEALSRLMPKVVRVLEILEVMVSRSSISPETEELRLELDKLRLERIDRLEKEKRHRKELELVEDVWRGEAQDLLTQIAQLQEENKTLLTNMSIKDPLSEEELQRHEGMSERERQVMKRLKEVVDKQRDEIRAKDRELALRNEDIEALQQQQSRLMKINHDLRHKISAVEAQGKALIEQKVELEAGAQTRGQEVGALRQEVARLRERLQGERPAQNREEAAAPPPSPAELLAAGAEGWRGTPDPALRPLPGPLGPGGHEDPEDEAVLLWEALCDEDVPAVFQYFTKEALYEDSGVPDPKDPNRPRFTLQELRDVLHERNELKAKVFLLQEELAYYKSDETEDELVPPTPSPSPELRTRSRSSAQPESGIKRLFSFFSRDKQRAPQRSSQVDGVLGSWAVKDDGYTEQAQEALQHM
;
A
#
# COMPACT_ATOMS: atom_id res chain seq x y z
N MET A 1 -26.64 -34.98 -26.43
CA MET A 1 -25.92 -33.90 -25.73
C MET A 1 -24.97 -34.58 -24.76
N GLU A 2 -23.81 -33.97 -24.53
CA GLU A 2 -22.83 -34.27 -23.46
C GLU A 2 -21.71 -35.28 -23.79
N GLU A 3 -20.70 -34.79 -24.49
CA GLU A 3 -19.30 -35.13 -24.22
C GLU A 3 -18.60 -33.85 -23.74
N SER A 4 -18.96 -33.41 -22.53
CA SER A 4 -18.08 -32.53 -21.76
C SER A 4 -16.96 -33.44 -21.26
N GLY A 5 -15.72 -33.21 -21.71
CA GLY A 5 -14.56 -34.01 -21.29
C GLY A 5 -14.57 -34.22 -19.78
N SER A 6 -14.42 -35.48 -19.36
CA SER A 6 -14.57 -35.87 -17.96
C SER A 6 -13.67 -34.98 -17.10
N ALA A 7 -14.18 -34.45 -15.99
CA ALA A 7 -13.37 -33.69 -15.03
C ALA A 7 -12.13 -34.49 -14.55
N LEU A 8 -12.16 -35.83 -14.68
CA LEU A 8 -11.05 -36.75 -14.44
C LEU A 8 -9.92 -36.70 -15.49
N GLU A 9 -10.18 -36.21 -16.69
CA GLU A 9 -9.20 -36.10 -17.80
C GLU A 9 -8.48 -34.75 -17.82
N LYS A 10 -8.91 -33.80 -16.98
CA LYS A 10 -8.28 -32.48 -16.89
C LYS A 10 -6.90 -32.57 -16.24
N ASN A 11 -5.99 -31.71 -16.69
CA ASN A 11 -4.69 -31.57 -16.05
C ASN A 11 -4.86 -31.11 -14.60
N VAL A 12 -4.01 -31.64 -13.71
CA VAL A 12 -4.08 -31.36 -12.26
C VAL A 12 -3.92 -29.86 -11.96
N ALA A 13 -3.15 -29.14 -12.78
CA ALA A 13 -2.91 -27.71 -12.63
C ALA A 13 -4.14 -26.84 -13.01
N ASP A 14 -5.05 -27.38 -13.82
CA ASP A 14 -6.19 -26.65 -14.37
C ASP A 14 -7.52 -27.05 -13.70
N LEU A 15 -7.45 -27.92 -12.67
CA LEU A 15 -8.62 -28.33 -11.89
C LEU A 15 -9.21 -27.12 -11.17
N THR A 16 -10.52 -26.96 -11.28
CA THR A 16 -11.29 -25.99 -10.52
C THR A 16 -12.05 -26.66 -9.38
N VAL A 17 -12.55 -25.86 -8.42
CA VAL A 17 -13.40 -26.38 -7.33
C VAL A 17 -14.63 -27.09 -7.90
N MET A 18 -15.20 -26.59 -9.00
CA MET A 18 -16.33 -27.21 -9.70
C MET A 18 -16.00 -28.62 -10.20
N ASP A 19 -14.80 -28.80 -10.75
CA ASP A 19 -14.33 -30.10 -11.26
C ASP A 19 -14.21 -31.14 -10.14
N VAL A 20 -13.84 -30.72 -8.93
CA VAL A 20 -13.80 -31.60 -7.75
C VAL A 20 -15.22 -32.06 -7.36
N TYR A 21 -16.23 -31.20 -7.50
CA TYR A 21 -17.63 -31.57 -7.29
C TYR A 21 -18.15 -32.54 -8.37
N ASP A 22 -17.77 -32.34 -9.63
CA ASP A 22 -18.11 -33.25 -10.72
C ASP A 22 -17.45 -34.62 -10.54
N ILE A 23 -16.18 -34.66 -10.14
CA ILE A 23 -15.46 -35.89 -9.78
C ILE A 23 -16.15 -36.60 -8.61
N ALA A 24 -16.55 -35.85 -7.57
CA ALA A 24 -17.26 -36.39 -6.42
C ALA A 24 -18.62 -37.00 -6.82
N ALA A 25 -19.34 -36.39 -7.77
CA ALA A 25 -20.59 -36.91 -8.28
C ALA A 25 -20.40 -38.24 -9.04
N VAL A 26 -19.39 -38.34 -9.91
CA VAL A 26 -19.06 -39.58 -10.62
C VAL A 26 -18.66 -40.69 -9.64
N VAL A 27 -17.81 -40.38 -8.66
CA VAL A 27 -17.42 -41.32 -7.59
C VAL A 27 -18.63 -41.76 -6.76
N GLY A 28 -19.57 -40.85 -6.49
CA GLY A 28 -20.84 -41.14 -5.82
C GLY A 28 -21.70 -42.14 -6.58
N GLN A 29 -21.83 -41.99 -7.90
CA GLN A 29 -22.58 -42.93 -8.74
C GLN A 29 -21.96 -44.34 -8.76
N GLU A 30 -20.62 -44.45 -8.74
CA GLU A 30 -19.96 -45.75 -8.61
C GLU A 30 -20.23 -46.41 -7.25
N PHE A 31 -20.23 -45.62 -6.17
CA PHE A 31 -20.58 -46.14 -4.85
C PHE A 31 -22.03 -46.57 -4.74
N GLU A 32 -22.97 -45.83 -5.34
CA GLU A 32 -24.38 -46.21 -5.40
C GLU A 32 -24.54 -47.59 -6.06
N ARG A 33 -23.90 -47.83 -7.21
CA ARG A 33 -23.94 -49.14 -7.90
C ARG A 33 -23.36 -50.29 -7.06
N ILE A 34 -22.31 -50.03 -6.28
CA ILE A 34 -21.72 -51.04 -5.38
C ILE A 34 -22.64 -51.30 -4.19
N ILE A 35 -23.28 -50.26 -3.64
CA ILE A 35 -24.25 -50.38 -2.54
C ILE A 35 -25.45 -51.22 -3.00
N ASP A 36 -25.96 -50.99 -4.21
CA ASP A 36 -27.08 -51.74 -4.77
C ASP A 36 -26.79 -53.24 -4.92
N GLN A 37 -25.54 -53.60 -5.24
CA GLN A 37 -25.16 -55.01 -5.47
C GLN A 37 -24.68 -55.74 -4.20
N TYR A 38 -23.98 -55.04 -3.30
CA TYR A 38 -23.25 -55.66 -2.17
C TYR A 38 -23.68 -55.12 -0.79
N GLY A 39 -24.58 -54.14 -0.76
CA GLY A 39 -25.05 -53.49 0.46
C GLY A 39 -24.09 -52.44 1.04
N CYS A 40 -24.64 -51.55 1.87
CA CYS A 40 -23.93 -50.38 2.43
C CYS A 40 -22.70 -50.74 3.28
N GLU A 41 -22.67 -51.94 3.87
CA GLU A 41 -21.60 -52.38 4.76
C GLU A 41 -20.26 -52.56 4.02
N ALA A 42 -20.30 -52.87 2.71
CA ALA A 42 -19.10 -53.03 1.88
C ALA A 42 -18.28 -51.73 1.76
N LEU A 43 -18.95 -50.57 1.78
CA LEU A 43 -18.32 -49.25 1.59
C LEU A 43 -18.18 -48.44 2.88
N SER A 44 -18.74 -48.92 3.99
CA SER A 44 -18.77 -48.24 5.30
C SER A 44 -17.42 -47.71 5.80
N ARG A 45 -16.31 -48.41 5.48
CA ARG A 45 -14.94 -48.02 5.88
C ARG A 45 -14.19 -47.23 4.82
N LEU A 46 -14.58 -47.33 3.55
CA LEU A 46 -13.91 -46.68 2.42
C LEU A 46 -14.48 -45.28 2.19
N MET A 47 -15.81 -45.14 2.29
CA MET A 47 -16.53 -43.89 2.04
C MET A 47 -15.94 -42.68 2.81
N PRO A 48 -15.67 -42.76 4.13
CA PRO A 48 -15.13 -41.60 4.86
C PRO A 48 -13.71 -41.23 4.42
N LYS A 49 -12.92 -42.21 3.94
CA LYS A 49 -11.57 -41.95 3.43
C LYS A 49 -11.62 -41.26 2.07
N VAL A 50 -12.53 -41.65 1.20
CA VAL A 50 -12.70 -41.05 -0.13
C VAL A 50 -13.27 -39.63 -0.01
N VAL A 51 -14.25 -39.43 0.87
CA VAL A 51 -14.72 -38.09 1.24
C VAL A 51 -13.56 -37.24 1.75
N ARG A 52 -12.68 -37.78 2.62
CA ARG A 52 -11.53 -37.04 3.12
C ARG A 52 -10.53 -36.66 2.03
N VAL A 53 -10.28 -37.55 1.06
CA VAL A 53 -9.39 -37.25 -0.08
C VAL A 53 -9.97 -36.16 -0.96
N LEU A 54 -11.28 -36.21 -1.25
CA LEU A 54 -11.98 -35.18 -2.02
C LEU A 54 -12.01 -33.82 -1.30
N GLU A 55 -12.18 -33.81 0.03
CA GLU A 55 -12.04 -32.59 0.85
C GLU A 55 -10.63 -31.99 0.78
N ILE A 56 -9.58 -32.82 0.83
CA ILE A 56 -8.20 -32.35 0.71
C ILE A 56 -7.96 -31.76 -0.69
N LEU A 57 -8.47 -32.43 -1.72
CA LEU A 57 -8.38 -31.96 -3.11
C LEU A 57 -9.11 -30.61 -3.30
N GLU A 58 -10.31 -30.46 -2.75
CA GLU A 58 -11.08 -29.21 -2.76
C GLU A 58 -10.26 -28.05 -2.15
N VAL A 59 -9.62 -28.28 -0.99
CA VAL A 59 -8.79 -27.26 -0.33
C VAL A 59 -7.54 -26.92 -1.14
N MET A 60 -6.87 -27.92 -1.73
CA MET A 60 -5.68 -27.70 -2.54
C MET A 60 -6.01 -26.90 -3.80
N VAL A 61 -7.09 -27.26 -4.49
CA VAL A 61 -7.56 -26.56 -5.70
C VAL A 61 -8.04 -25.15 -5.39
N SER A 62 -8.74 -24.96 -4.26
CA SER A 62 -9.16 -23.63 -3.79
C SER A 62 -7.95 -22.74 -3.54
N ARG A 63 -6.87 -23.29 -2.96
CA ARG A 63 -5.63 -22.54 -2.69
C ARG A 63 -4.83 -22.24 -3.95
N SER A 64 -4.82 -23.14 -4.95
CA SER A 64 -4.11 -22.89 -6.22
C SER A 64 -4.81 -21.85 -7.09
N SER A 65 -6.14 -21.73 -7.03
CA SER A 65 -6.86 -20.61 -7.65
C SER A 65 -6.63 -19.26 -6.96
N ILE A 66 -6.13 -19.28 -5.72
CA ILE A 66 -5.85 -18.11 -4.89
C ILE A 66 -4.34 -18.04 -4.65
N SER A 67 -3.52 -18.08 -5.70
CA SER A 67 -2.11 -17.70 -5.60
C SER A 67 -1.96 -16.24 -6.04
N PRO A 68 -2.42 -15.25 -5.23
CA PRO A 68 -2.39 -13.84 -5.59
C PRO A 68 -0.97 -13.38 -5.86
N GLU A 69 0.02 -13.92 -5.14
CA GLU A 69 1.44 -13.64 -5.33
C GLU A 69 1.91 -13.93 -6.76
N THR A 70 1.45 -15.03 -7.38
CA THR A 70 1.84 -15.33 -8.77
C THR A 70 1.17 -14.41 -9.78
N GLU A 71 -0.03 -13.91 -9.48
CA GLU A 71 -0.77 -12.97 -10.33
C GLU A 71 -0.23 -11.55 -10.16
N GLU A 72 0.09 -11.15 -8.93
CA GLU A 72 0.78 -9.90 -8.58
C GLU A 72 2.14 -9.82 -9.25
N LEU A 73 2.98 -10.87 -9.16
CA LEU A 73 4.27 -10.92 -9.85
C LEU A 73 4.14 -10.85 -11.38
N ARG A 74 3.06 -11.42 -11.95
CA ARG A 74 2.77 -11.31 -13.38
C ARG A 74 2.40 -9.86 -13.76
N LEU A 75 1.55 -9.22 -12.98
CA LEU A 75 1.15 -7.82 -13.19
C LEU A 75 2.34 -6.87 -13.01
N GLU A 76 3.19 -7.11 -12.01
CA GLU A 76 4.44 -6.37 -11.78
C GLU A 76 5.40 -6.54 -12.96
N LEU A 77 5.58 -7.76 -13.47
CA LEU A 77 6.39 -8.04 -14.65
C LEU A 77 5.88 -7.28 -15.88
N ASP A 78 4.57 -7.25 -16.10
CA ASP A 78 3.97 -6.55 -17.24
C ASP A 78 4.06 -5.02 -17.08
N LYS A 79 3.90 -4.49 -15.86
CA LYS A 79 4.17 -3.08 -15.54
C LYS A 79 5.62 -2.72 -15.83
N LEU A 80 6.58 -3.51 -15.36
CA LEU A 80 8.01 -3.28 -15.59
C LEU A 80 8.38 -3.37 -17.08
N ARG A 81 7.72 -4.23 -17.86
CA ARG A 81 7.88 -4.30 -19.31
C ARG A 81 7.41 -3.01 -19.99
N LEU A 82 6.24 -2.51 -19.60
CA LEU A 82 5.72 -1.24 -20.13
C LEU A 82 6.63 -0.08 -19.76
N GLU A 83 7.07 0.02 -18.51
CA GLU A 83 8.01 1.05 -18.09
C GLU A 83 9.33 0.99 -18.86
N ARG A 84 9.84 -0.21 -19.14
CA ARG A 84 11.06 -0.38 -19.95
C ARG A 84 10.85 0.13 -21.37
N ILE A 85 9.71 -0.18 -21.99
CA ILE A 85 9.38 0.28 -23.34
C ILE A 85 9.28 1.82 -23.36
N ASP A 86 8.56 2.40 -22.41
CA ASP A 86 8.41 3.85 -22.28
C ASP A 86 9.75 4.58 -22.09
N ARG A 87 10.65 4.01 -21.27
CA ARG A 87 12.00 4.55 -21.08
C ARG A 87 12.79 4.52 -22.40
N LEU A 88 12.78 3.40 -23.12
CA LEU A 88 13.46 3.28 -24.42
C LEU A 88 12.88 4.25 -25.46
N GLU A 89 11.58 4.48 -25.46
CA GLU A 89 10.94 5.45 -26.36
C GLU A 89 11.29 6.89 -26.01
N LYS A 90 11.38 7.23 -24.71
CA LYS A 90 11.86 8.53 -24.25
C LYS A 90 13.30 8.76 -24.65
N GLU A 91 14.19 7.78 -24.44
CA GLU A 91 15.58 7.85 -24.86
C GLU A 91 15.72 8.01 -26.38
N LYS A 92 14.91 7.29 -27.16
CA LYS A 92 14.88 7.43 -28.62
C LYS A 92 14.42 8.82 -29.06
N ARG A 93 13.46 9.43 -28.35
CA ARG A 93 13.01 10.81 -28.59
C ARG A 93 14.12 11.82 -28.27
N HIS A 94 14.71 11.73 -27.08
CA HIS A 94 15.81 12.60 -26.67
C HIS A 94 17.00 12.50 -27.63
N ARG A 95 17.33 11.29 -28.10
CA ARG A 95 18.39 11.09 -29.10
C ARG A 95 18.11 11.83 -30.40
N LYS A 96 16.88 11.75 -30.91
CA LYS A 96 16.49 12.48 -32.12
C LYS A 96 16.49 14.00 -31.93
N GLU A 97 16.09 14.46 -30.75
CA GLU A 97 16.15 15.88 -30.40
C GLU A 97 17.60 16.37 -30.34
N LEU A 98 18.51 15.59 -29.75
CA LEU A 98 19.95 15.85 -29.75
C LEU A 98 20.52 15.89 -31.18
N GLU A 99 20.19 14.90 -32.02
CA GLU A 99 20.59 14.88 -33.44
C GLU A 99 20.11 16.16 -34.17
N LEU A 100 18.86 16.57 -33.95
CA LEU A 100 18.31 17.79 -34.53
C LEU A 100 19.08 19.04 -34.06
N VAL A 101 19.38 19.14 -32.76
CA VAL A 101 20.14 20.25 -32.19
C VAL A 101 21.56 20.28 -32.76
N GLU A 102 22.22 19.13 -32.90
CA GLU A 102 23.54 19.03 -33.53
C GLU A 102 23.51 19.49 -35.00
N ASP A 103 22.49 19.09 -35.76
CA ASP A 103 22.33 19.49 -37.16
C ASP A 103 22.13 21.00 -37.32
N VAL A 104 21.26 21.59 -36.48
CA VAL A 104 21.06 23.05 -36.44
C VAL A 104 22.36 23.76 -36.08
N TRP A 105 23.06 23.29 -35.05
CA TRP A 105 24.32 23.90 -34.62
C TRP A 105 25.42 23.79 -35.69
N ARG A 106 25.50 22.67 -36.42
CA ARG A 106 26.40 22.52 -37.57
C ARG A 106 26.05 23.50 -38.69
N GLY A 107 24.76 23.70 -38.96
CA GLY A 107 24.28 24.69 -39.92
C GLY A 107 24.70 26.10 -39.54
N GLU A 108 24.42 26.52 -38.31
CA GLU A 108 24.79 27.84 -37.80
C GLU A 108 26.31 28.07 -37.81
N ALA A 109 27.09 27.07 -37.39
CA ALA A 109 28.55 27.14 -37.44
C ALA A 109 29.06 27.32 -38.87
N GLN A 110 28.47 26.60 -39.84
CA GLN A 110 28.83 26.71 -41.25
C GLN A 110 28.44 28.08 -41.84
N ASP A 111 27.29 28.62 -41.46
CA ASP A 111 26.85 29.96 -41.87
C ASP A 111 27.78 31.05 -41.33
N LEU A 112 28.21 30.93 -40.07
CA LEU A 112 29.18 31.84 -39.47
C LEU A 112 30.55 31.73 -40.16
N LEU A 113 31.03 30.52 -40.45
CA LEU A 113 32.27 30.34 -41.22
C LEU A 113 32.17 30.97 -42.61
N THR A 114 31.02 30.83 -43.27
CA THR A 114 30.76 31.43 -44.58
C THR A 114 30.77 32.96 -44.48
N GLN A 115 30.16 33.54 -43.44
CA GLN A 115 30.20 34.98 -43.19
C GLN A 115 31.63 35.48 -42.92
N ILE A 116 32.40 34.76 -42.10
CA ILE A 116 33.81 35.11 -41.85
C ILE A 116 34.61 35.08 -43.14
N ALA A 117 34.44 34.06 -43.98
CA ALA A 117 35.13 33.96 -45.27
C ALA A 117 34.76 35.12 -46.21
N GLN A 118 33.48 35.50 -46.27
CA GLN A 118 33.02 36.66 -47.05
C GLN A 118 33.65 37.96 -46.55
N LEU A 119 33.61 38.21 -45.23
CA LEU A 119 34.22 39.40 -44.63
C LEU A 119 35.75 39.43 -44.81
N GLN A 120 36.42 38.28 -44.78
CA GLN A 120 37.86 38.20 -45.04
C GLN A 120 38.18 38.54 -46.50
N GLU A 121 37.40 38.06 -47.46
CA GLU A 121 37.58 38.40 -48.87
C GLU A 121 37.26 39.89 -49.13
N GLU A 122 36.19 40.42 -48.53
CA GLU A 122 35.88 41.85 -48.61
C GLU A 122 37.00 42.72 -48.02
N ASN A 123 37.52 42.37 -46.85
CA ASN A 123 38.67 43.08 -46.25
C ASN A 123 39.91 43.02 -47.14
N LYS A 124 40.22 41.87 -47.73
CA LYS A 124 41.33 41.73 -48.68
C LYS A 124 41.10 42.58 -49.94
N THR A 125 39.88 42.63 -50.43
CA THR A 125 39.48 43.45 -51.58
C THR A 125 39.57 44.94 -51.26
N LEU A 126 39.18 45.36 -50.06
CA LEU A 126 39.31 46.73 -49.59
C LEU A 126 40.77 47.13 -49.41
N LEU A 127 41.60 46.27 -48.81
CA LEU A 127 43.03 46.51 -48.66
C LEU A 127 43.74 46.65 -50.00
N THR A 128 43.41 45.82 -50.98
CA THR A 128 43.96 45.93 -52.35
C THR A 128 43.48 47.20 -53.06
N ASN A 129 42.21 47.58 -52.91
CA ASN A 129 41.68 48.83 -53.46
C ASN A 129 42.26 50.09 -52.80
N MET A 130 42.45 50.09 -51.49
CA MET A 130 43.10 51.18 -50.73
C MET A 130 44.58 51.32 -51.10
N SER A 131 45.23 50.23 -51.51
CA SER A 131 46.60 50.26 -52.04
C SER A 131 46.70 50.82 -53.47
N ILE A 132 45.58 50.98 -54.19
CA ILE A 132 45.55 51.34 -55.61
C ILE A 132 45.12 52.79 -55.88
N LYS A 133 44.74 53.59 -54.87
CA LYS A 133 44.15 54.93 -55.14
C LYS A 133 44.91 56.14 -54.60
N ASP A 134 45.33 56.98 -55.55
CA ASP A 134 45.09 58.44 -55.61
C ASP A 134 45.10 58.90 -57.10
N PRO A 135 44.40 59.97 -57.55
CA PRO A 135 43.23 60.64 -56.99
C PRO A 135 41.96 60.44 -57.86
N LEU A 136 40.82 60.91 -57.30
CA LEU A 136 39.43 60.75 -57.73
C LEU A 136 39.15 60.90 -59.23
N SER A 137 38.35 59.97 -59.76
CA SER A 137 37.71 60.02 -61.07
C SER A 137 36.23 59.67 -60.92
N GLU A 138 35.42 60.16 -61.86
CA GLU A 138 33.95 60.01 -62.02
C GLU A 138 33.38 58.61 -61.71
N GLU A 139 34.21 57.55 -61.77
CA GLU A 139 33.88 56.20 -61.31
C GLU A 139 33.51 56.08 -59.82
N GLU A 140 33.96 56.98 -58.93
CA GLU A 140 33.59 56.92 -57.52
C GLU A 140 32.13 57.32 -57.26
N LEU A 141 31.55 58.19 -58.08
CA LEU A 141 30.12 58.50 -58.02
C LEU A 141 29.26 57.30 -58.44
N GLN A 142 29.67 56.58 -59.50
CA GLN A 142 28.98 55.35 -59.92
C GLN A 142 29.23 54.17 -58.98
N ARG A 143 30.41 54.08 -58.35
CA ARG A 143 30.67 53.11 -57.27
C ARG A 143 29.90 53.44 -56.00
N HIS A 144 29.68 54.72 -55.68
CA HIS A 144 28.83 55.15 -54.56
C HIS A 144 27.34 54.83 -54.83
N GLU A 145 26.87 54.95 -56.07
CA GLU A 145 25.54 54.46 -56.48
C GLU A 145 25.42 52.93 -56.38
N GLY A 146 26.44 52.18 -56.81
CA GLY A 146 26.50 50.72 -56.66
C GLY A 146 26.66 50.24 -55.20
N MET A 147 27.34 51.03 -54.36
CA MET A 147 27.38 50.83 -52.89
C MET A 147 26.00 51.06 -52.28
N SER A 148 25.30 52.11 -52.68
CA SER A 148 23.91 52.36 -52.27
C SER A 148 22.96 51.22 -52.71
N GLU A 149 23.22 50.58 -53.85
CA GLU A 149 22.45 49.43 -54.30
C GLU A 149 22.72 48.16 -53.47
N ARG A 150 23.98 47.91 -53.10
CA ARG A 150 24.34 46.82 -52.17
C ARG A 150 23.77 47.08 -50.77
N GLU A 151 23.86 48.30 -50.25
CA GLU A 151 23.23 48.71 -49.00
C GLU A 151 21.71 48.55 -49.05
N ARG A 152 21.07 48.89 -50.18
CA ARG A 152 19.63 48.66 -50.40
C ARG A 152 19.29 47.17 -50.41
N GLN A 153 20.16 46.32 -50.99
CA GLN A 153 20.00 44.87 -50.97
C GLN A 153 20.13 44.30 -49.56
N VAL A 154 21.10 44.77 -48.78
CA VAL A 154 21.28 44.40 -47.36
C VAL A 154 20.07 44.84 -46.54
N MET A 155 19.59 46.07 -46.72
CA MET A 155 18.39 46.58 -46.05
C MET A 155 17.14 45.78 -46.40
N LYS A 156 17.01 45.33 -47.65
CA LYS A 156 15.91 44.45 -48.06
C LYS A 156 15.99 43.09 -47.37
N ARG A 157 17.16 42.47 -47.30
CA ARG A 157 17.38 41.20 -46.60
C ARG A 157 17.13 41.33 -45.09
N LEU A 158 17.62 42.41 -44.47
CA LEU A 158 17.36 42.70 -43.05
C LEU A 158 15.87 42.88 -42.80
N LYS A 159 15.15 43.59 -43.67
CA LYS A 159 13.70 43.73 -43.58
C LYS A 159 13.00 42.37 -43.68
N GLU A 160 13.40 41.51 -44.62
CA GLU A 160 12.85 40.16 -44.77
C GLU A 160 13.11 39.29 -43.53
N VAL A 161 14.30 39.37 -42.91
CA VAL A 161 14.62 38.66 -41.67
C VAL A 161 13.81 39.21 -40.50
N VAL A 162 13.70 40.53 -40.36
CA VAL A 162 12.89 41.17 -39.31
C VAL A 162 11.42 40.81 -39.45
N ASP A 163 10.87 40.81 -40.66
CA ASP A 163 9.48 40.42 -40.90
C ASP A 163 9.26 38.93 -40.60
N LYS A 164 10.20 38.05 -40.96
CA LYS A 164 10.18 36.62 -40.57
C LYS A 164 10.23 36.43 -39.05
N GLN A 165 11.15 37.10 -38.36
CA GLN A 165 11.26 37.04 -36.90
C GLN A 165 9.97 37.54 -36.22
N ARG A 166 9.33 38.58 -36.75
CA ARG A 166 8.03 39.06 -36.25
C ARG A 166 6.93 38.03 -36.40
N ASP A 167 6.86 37.35 -37.54
CA ASP A 167 5.87 36.31 -37.77
C ASP A 167 6.14 35.07 -36.92
N GLU A 168 7.40 34.74 -36.68
CA GLU A 168 7.81 33.68 -35.77
C GLU A 168 7.47 34.01 -34.31
N ILE A 169 7.73 35.23 -33.85
CA ILE A 169 7.30 35.71 -32.51
C ILE A 169 5.78 35.58 -32.38
N ARG A 170 5.01 36.04 -33.37
CA ARG A 170 3.54 35.90 -33.35
C ARG A 170 3.07 34.44 -33.35
N ALA A 171 3.79 33.55 -34.03
CA ALA A 171 3.48 32.12 -34.02
C ALA A 171 3.75 31.53 -32.63
N LYS A 172 4.90 31.88 -32.02
CA LYS A 172 5.26 31.46 -30.66
C LYS A 172 4.31 32.02 -29.60
N ASP A 173 3.87 33.27 -29.72
CA ASP A 173 2.87 33.87 -28.82
C ASP A 173 1.53 33.11 -28.86
N ARG A 174 1.10 32.69 -30.06
CA ARG A 174 -0.11 31.86 -30.21
C ARG A 174 0.08 30.46 -29.61
N GLU A 175 1.25 29.86 -29.79
CA GLU A 175 1.58 28.58 -29.18
C GLU A 175 1.56 28.68 -27.65
N LEU A 176 2.19 29.72 -27.09
CA LEU A 176 2.19 29.99 -25.65
C LEU A 176 0.77 30.23 -25.11
N ALA A 177 -0.08 30.96 -25.83
CA ALA A 177 -1.47 31.16 -25.44
C ALA A 177 -2.24 29.83 -25.32
N LEU A 178 -2.12 28.96 -26.33
CA LEU A 178 -2.74 27.62 -26.29
C LEU A 178 -2.21 26.76 -25.14
N ARG A 179 -0.89 26.79 -24.90
CA ARG A 179 -0.29 26.07 -23.76
C ARG A 179 -0.78 26.61 -22.41
N ASN A 180 -0.99 27.92 -22.29
CA ASN A 180 -1.56 28.52 -21.09
C ASN A 180 -3.01 28.07 -20.86
N GLU A 181 -3.83 28.01 -21.92
CA GLU A 181 -5.19 27.48 -21.85
C GLU A 181 -5.21 26.02 -21.36
N ASP A 182 -4.30 25.18 -21.86
CA ASP A 182 -4.14 23.80 -21.40
C ASP A 182 -3.76 23.73 -19.91
N ILE A 183 -2.81 24.58 -19.48
CA ILE A 183 -2.39 24.66 -18.07
C ILE A 183 -3.56 25.08 -17.18
N GLU A 184 -4.33 26.09 -17.58
CA GLU A 184 -5.52 26.54 -16.83
C GLU A 184 -6.57 25.42 -16.75
N ALA A 185 -6.82 24.69 -17.84
CA ALA A 185 -7.74 23.56 -17.84
C ALA A 185 -7.29 22.44 -16.89
N LEU A 186 -6.00 22.11 -16.88
CA LEU A 186 -5.41 21.13 -15.97
C LEU A 186 -5.48 21.59 -14.50
N GLN A 187 -5.22 22.87 -14.23
CA GLN A 187 -5.36 23.45 -12.89
C GLN A 187 -6.81 23.36 -12.39
N GLN A 188 -7.79 23.61 -13.26
CA GLN A 188 -9.21 23.45 -12.91
C GLN A 188 -9.56 21.98 -12.60
N GLN A 189 -9.05 21.03 -13.40
CA GLN A 189 -9.23 19.60 -13.13
C GLN A 189 -8.61 19.19 -11.79
N GLN A 190 -7.38 19.62 -11.53
CA GLN A 190 -6.68 19.38 -10.27
C GLN A 190 -7.48 19.93 -9.08
N SER A 191 -7.98 21.16 -9.17
CA SER A 191 -8.80 21.78 -8.12
C SER A 191 -10.08 21.00 -7.86
N ARG A 192 -10.75 20.50 -8.92
CA ARG A 192 -11.94 19.64 -8.78
C ARG A 192 -11.61 18.32 -8.09
N LEU A 193 -10.51 17.67 -8.49
CA LEU A 193 -10.06 16.41 -7.88
C LEU A 193 -9.67 16.60 -6.42
N MET A 194 -8.98 17.69 -6.06
CA MET A 194 -8.68 18.01 -4.67
C MET A 194 -9.96 18.11 -3.83
N LYS A 195 -10.99 18.78 -4.35
CA LYS A 195 -12.29 18.89 -3.66
C LYS A 195 -12.95 17.53 -3.46
N ILE A 196 -13.00 16.70 -4.51
CA ILE A 196 -13.56 15.34 -4.41
C ILE A 196 -12.76 14.50 -3.40
N ASN A 197 -11.43 14.58 -3.43
CA ASN A 197 -10.58 13.82 -2.52
C ASN A 197 -10.81 14.23 -1.07
N HIS A 198 -10.94 15.54 -0.80
CA HIS A 198 -11.29 16.08 0.50
C HIS A 198 -12.66 15.57 0.98
N ASP A 199 -13.68 15.61 0.12
CA ASP A 199 -15.03 15.11 0.43
C ASP A 199 -15.02 13.60 0.72
N LEU A 200 -14.25 12.81 -0.03
CA LEU A 200 -14.09 11.37 0.20
C LEU A 200 -13.37 11.09 1.51
N ARG A 201 -12.30 11.81 1.85
CA ARG A 201 -11.62 11.69 3.15
C ARG A 201 -12.58 11.98 4.29
N HIS A 202 -13.36 13.05 4.19
CA HIS A 202 -14.39 13.36 5.18
C HIS A 202 -15.44 12.27 5.32
N LYS A 203 -15.89 11.68 4.20
CA LYS A 203 -16.84 10.57 4.20
C LYS A 203 -16.25 9.31 4.85
N ILE A 204 -14.99 8.99 4.58
CA ILE A 204 -14.27 7.88 5.22
C ILE A 204 -14.21 8.12 6.73
N SER A 205 -13.76 9.29 7.19
CA SER A 205 -13.71 9.60 8.62
C SER A 205 -15.07 9.52 9.30
N ALA A 206 -16.15 9.93 8.64
CA ALA A 206 -17.51 9.82 9.16
C ALA A 206 -17.96 8.35 9.29
N VAL A 207 -17.69 7.52 8.27
CA VAL A 207 -18.02 6.09 8.30
C VAL A 207 -17.18 5.36 9.34
N GLU A 208 -15.89 5.68 9.49
CA GLU A 208 -15.03 5.13 10.54
C GLU A 208 -15.53 5.48 11.94
N ALA A 209 -15.95 6.73 12.16
CA ALA A 209 -16.54 7.14 13.44
C ALA A 209 -17.85 6.39 13.74
N GLN A 210 -18.71 6.20 12.73
CA GLN A 210 -19.92 5.38 12.86
C GLN A 210 -19.58 3.92 13.19
N GLY A 211 -18.58 3.34 12.52
CA GLY A 211 -18.10 1.99 12.79
C GLY A 211 -17.61 1.81 14.23
N LYS A 212 -16.82 2.77 14.74
CA LYS A 212 -16.35 2.77 16.14
C LYS A 212 -17.52 2.83 17.13
N ALA A 213 -18.48 3.73 16.90
CA ALA A 213 -19.66 3.84 17.76
C ALA A 213 -20.50 2.54 17.78
N LEU A 214 -20.65 1.86 16.64
CA LEU A 214 -21.35 0.58 16.57
C LEU A 214 -20.59 -0.54 17.30
N ILE A 215 -19.26 -0.55 17.22
CA ILE A 215 -18.41 -1.49 17.97
C ILE A 215 -18.59 -1.25 19.47
N GLU A 216 -18.53 0.00 19.92
CA GLU A 216 -18.76 0.36 21.33
C GLU A 216 -20.13 -0.10 21.83
N GLN A 217 -21.20 0.17 21.07
CA GLN A 217 -22.56 -0.30 21.41
C GLN A 217 -22.65 -1.83 21.47
N LYS A 218 -22.00 -2.53 20.53
CA LYS A 218 -21.96 -4.00 20.53
C LYS A 218 -21.29 -4.53 21.80
N VAL A 219 -20.15 -3.95 22.17
CA VAL A 219 -19.40 -4.34 23.37
C VAL A 219 -20.23 -4.10 24.62
N GLU A 220 -20.93 -2.96 24.72
CA GLU A 220 -21.80 -2.65 25.87
C GLU A 220 -22.98 -3.64 25.98
N LEU A 221 -23.62 -3.98 24.85
CA LEU A 221 -24.70 -4.98 24.81
C LEU A 221 -24.20 -6.39 25.16
N GLU A 222 -23.02 -6.78 24.66
CA GLU A 222 -22.39 -8.07 24.98
C GLU A 222 -22.04 -8.16 26.47
N ALA A 223 -21.47 -7.09 27.05
CA ALA A 223 -21.20 -7.01 28.48
C ALA A 223 -22.49 -7.09 29.32
N GLY A 224 -23.54 -6.36 28.93
CA GLY A 224 -24.85 -6.43 29.61
C GLY A 224 -25.52 -7.80 29.51
N ALA A 225 -25.38 -8.48 28.38
CA ALA A 225 -25.84 -9.86 28.21
C ALA A 225 -25.06 -10.83 29.11
N GLN A 226 -23.74 -10.65 29.22
CA GLN A 226 -22.88 -11.46 30.08
C GLN A 226 -23.24 -11.30 31.57
N THR A 227 -23.45 -10.07 32.05
CA THR A 227 -23.87 -9.80 33.43
C THR A 227 -25.21 -10.46 33.74
N ARG A 228 -26.22 -10.29 32.88
CA ARG A 228 -27.51 -10.98 33.03
C ARG A 228 -27.36 -12.50 33.02
N GLY A 229 -26.47 -13.04 32.18
CA GLY A 229 -26.14 -14.47 32.18
C GLY A 229 -25.58 -14.96 33.51
N GLN A 230 -24.70 -14.18 34.13
CA GLN A 230 -24.15 -14.48 35.46
C GLN A 230 -25.23 -14.42 36.55
N GLU A 231 -26.12 -13.42 36.52
CA GLU A 231 -27.25 -13.30 37.45
C GLU A 231 -28.22 -14.49 37.33
N VAL A 232 -28.59 -14.87 36.10
CA VAL A 232 -29.44 -16.06 35.86
C VAL A 232 -28.74 -17.33 36.34
N GLY A 233 -27.43 -17.44 36.11
CA GLY A 233 -26.60 -18.53 36.64
C GLY A 233 -26.65 -18.61 38.16
N ALA A 234 -26.47 -17.48 38.85
CA ALA A 234 -26.53 -17.39 40.31
C ALA A 234 -27.92 -17.73 40.85
N LEU A 235 -28.99 -17.20 40.25
CA LEU A 235 -30.37 -17.52 40.62
C LEU A 235 -30.68 -19.01 40.44
N ARG A 236 -30.19 -19.65 39.35
CA ARG A 236 -30.34 -21.09 39.15
C ARG A 236 -29.66 -21.91 40.24
N GLN A 237 -28.47 -21.51 40.67
CA GLN A 237 -27.75 -22.15 41.76
C GLN A 237 -28.51 -22.01 43.09
N GLU A 238 -29.06 -20.83 43.36
CA GLU A 238 -29.85 -20.61 44.58
C GLU A 238 -31.16 -21.40 44.58
N VAL A 239 -31.86 -21.47 43.45
CA VAL A 239 -33.03 -22.35 43.27
C VAL A 239 -32.66 -23.81 43.49
N ALA A 240 -31.50 -24.26 43.00
CA ALA A 240 -31.02 -25.63 43.21
C ALA A 240 -30.76 -25.90 44.70
N ARG A 241 -30.06 -24.99 45.40
CA ARG A 241 -29.85 -25.09 46.86
C ARG A 241 -31.14 -25.13 47.65
N LEU A 242 -32.10 -24.26 47.33
CA LEU A 242 -33.40 -24.23 48.00
C LEU A 242 -34.18 -25.53 47.76
N ARG A 243 -34.10 -26.11 46.55
CA ARG A 243 -34.70 -27.42 46.25
C ARG A 243 -34.06 -28.56 47.05
N GLU A 244 -32.74 -28.57 47.19
CA GLU A 244 -32.03 -29.56 48.01
C GLU A 244 -32.44 -29.44 49.48
N ARG A 245 -32.51 -28.22 50.02
CA ARG A 245 -33.00 -27.98 51.39
C ARG A 245 -34.43 -28.48 51.58
N LEU A 246 -35.32 -28.20 50.63
CA LEU A 246 -36.72 -28.64 50.68
C LEU A 246 -36.87 -30.16 50.54
N GLN A 247 -35.98 -30.83 49.79
CA GLN A 247 -35.93 -32.30 49.72
C GLN A 247 -35.37 -32.92 51.00
N GLY A 248 -34.41 -32.27 51.66
CA GLY A 248 -33.92 -32.65 52.98
C GLY A 248 -34.96 -32.51 54.11
N GLU A 249 -35.99 -31.69 53.92
CA GLU A 249 -37.10 -31.49 54.87
C GLU A 249 -38.31 -32.42 54.65
N ARG A 250 -38.28 -33.34 53.66
CA ARG A 250 -39.32 -34.37 53.54
C ARG A 250 -39.16 -35.43 54.63
N PRO A 251 -40.18 -35.67 55.47
CA PRO A 251 -40.01 -36.40 56.71
C PRO A 251 -39.87 -37.90 56.44
N ALA A 252 -38.73 -38.47 56.82
CA ALA A 252 -38.69 -39.85 57.25
C ALA A 252 -39.45 -39.94 58.58
N GLN A 253 -40.73 -40.29 58.51
CA GLN A 253 -41.45 -40.83 59.66
C GLN A 253 -40.75 -42.11 60.11
N ASN A 254 -39.99 -42.02 61.20
CA ASN A 254 -39.94 -42.93 62.35
C ASN A 254 -38.59 -42.82 63.07
N ARG A 255 -38.58 -42.13 64.23
CA ARG A 255 -38.24 -42.68 65.56
C ARG A 255 -37.80 -41.56 66.51
N GLU A 256 -38.60 -41.40 67.58
CA GLU A 256 -38.32 -40.93 68.96
C GLU A 256 -36.88 -40.49 69.32
N GLU A 257 -36.58 -39.52 70.19
CA GLU A 257 -37.31 -38.61 71.09
C GLU A 257 -36.23 -37.76 71.84
N ALA A 258 -36.65 -36.70 72.54
CA ALA A 258 -35.95 -35.82 73.51
C ALA A 258 -35.40 -34.48 72.94
N ALA A 259 -36.12 -33.34 73.06
CA ALA A 259 -36.27 -32.45 74.25
C ALA A 259 -34.95 -31.72 74.60
N ALA A 260 -34.80 -30.39 74.78
CA ALA A 260 -35.68 -29.25 75.03
C ALA A 260 -34.86 -27.90 74.82
N PRO A 261 -35.40 -26.68 75.08
CA PRO A 261 -35.07 -25.38 74.42
C PRO A 261 -34.09 -24.41 75.20
N PRO A 262 -33.83 -23.14 74.75
CA PRO A 262 -32.55 -22.40 74.92
C PRO A 262 -32.56 -21.26 75.97
N PRO A 263 -31.44 -20.50 76.10
CA PRO A 263 -31.55 -19.03 75.97
C PRO A 263 -30.40 -18.31 75.22
N SER A 264 -30.71 -17.07 74.83
CA SER A 264 -29.86 -15.98 74.25
C SER A 264 -29.41 -15.01 75.38
N PRO A 265 -28.76 -13.83 75.17
CA PRO A 265 -27.64 -13.38 74.31
C PRO A 265 -26.47 -12.75 75.14
N ALA A 266 -25.31 -12.46 74.52
CA ALA A 266 -24.53 -11.21 74.65
C ALA A 266 -23.03 -11.36 74.29
N GLU A 267 -22.64 -10.68 73.20
CA GLU A 267 -21.53 -9.73 73.07
C GLU A 267 -20.07 -10.04 73.50
N LEU A 268 -19.21 -9.82 72.48
CA LEU A 268 -18.00 -8.95 72.47
C LEU A 268 -16.59 -9.58 72.51
N LEU A 269 -15.88 -9.27 71.40
CA LEU A 269 -14.45 -8.92 71.23
C LEU A 269 -13.45 -9.97 70.68
N ALA A 270 -12.98 -9.63 69.46
CA ALA A 270 -11.57 -9.38 69.08
C ALA A 270 -10.90 -10.30 68.03
N ALA A 271 -10.56 -9.62 66.91
CA ALA A 271 -9.29 -9.64 66.18
C ALA A 271 -9.05 -10.63 65.02
N GLY A 272 -8.56 -10.08 63.89
CA GLY A 272 -7.90 -10.78 62.79
C GLY A 272 -8.09 -10.10 61.42
N ALA A 273 -7.43 -8.96 61.18
CA ALA A 273 -6.33 -8.78 60.21
C ALA A 273 -6.78 -8.80 58.72
N GLU A 274 -7.15 -7.66 58.15
CA GLU A 274 -6.31 -6.66 57.43
C GLU A 274 -5.91 -7.07 56.00
N GLY A 275 -6.38 -6.25 55.06
CA GLY A 275 -5.97 -6.24 53.66
C GLY A 275 -5.29 -4.92 53.31
N TRP A 276 -4.56 -4.90 52.19
CA TRP A 276 -3.96 -3.68 51.66
C TRP A 276 -4.00 -3.69 50.12
N ARG A 277 -4.46 -2.58 49.53
CA ARG A 277 -4.22 -2.18 48.14
C ARG A 277 -4.13 -0.65 48.10
N GLY A 278 -3.10 -0.12 47.44
CA GLY A 278 -2.98 1.30 47.10
C GLY A 278 -1.56 1.73 46.69
N THR A 279 -1.37 2.04 45.41
CA THR A 279 -0.29 2.87 44.80
C THR A 279 -0.63 4.38 44.95
N PRO A 280 0.20 5.40 44.57
CA PRO A 280 1.42 5.41 43.72
C PRO A 280 2.62 6.32 44.19
N ASP A 281 3.69 6.31 43.36
CA ASP A 281 4.96 7.10 43.27
C ASP A 281 4.84 8.66 43.42
N PRO A 282 5.93 9.50 43.49
CA PRO A 282 7.28 9.34 42.87
C PRO A 282 8.54 9.95 43.61
N ALA A 283 9.71 9.77 42.98
CA ALA A 283 10.79 10.76 42.75
C ALA A 283 12.10 10.78 43.60
N LEU A 284 13.22 10.70 42.82
CA LEU A 284 14.57 11.31 42.96
C LEU A 284 15.75 10.58 43.67
N ARG A 285 16.83 10.49 42.85
CA ARG A 285 18.25 10.08 42.99
C ARG A 285 19.06 10.98 43.99
N PRO A 286 20.38 10.79 44.35
CA PRO A 286 21.52 10.31 43.52
C PRO A 286 22.80 9.63 44.14
N LEU A 287 23.55 8.88 43.28
CA LEU A 287 25.04 8.68 43.09
C LEU A 287 25.98 8.34 44.30
N PRO A 288 27.31 7.97 44.17
CA PRO A 288 28.26 7.83 43.01
C PRO A 288 29.08 6.47 42.96
N GLY A 289 29.66 6.00 41.82
CA GLY A 289 31.04 6.24 41.27
C GLY A 289 32.00 5.03 41.52
N PRO A 290 33.25 4.93 40.99
CA PRO A 290 33.80 5.24 39.64
C PRO A 290 34.91 4.26 39.09
N LEU A 291 35.41 4.56 37.87
CA LEU A 291 36.74 4.32 37.22
C LEU A 291 36.93 3.21 36.15
N GLY A 292 37.37 3.64 34.95
CA GLY A 292 37.76 2.89 33.71
C GLY A 292 39.24 2.44 33.69
N PRO A 293 40.06 2.54 32.60
CA PRO A 293 39.83 3.03 31.22
C PRO A 293 40.40 2.09 30.10
N GLY A 294 40.22 2.45 28.81
CA GLY A 294 40.95 1.86 27.66
C GLY A 294 40.44 2.41 26.32
N GLY A 295 41.26 3.19 25.62
CA GLY A 295 40.83 4.03 24.48
C GLY A 295 41.13 3.50 23.08
N HIS A 296 40.69 4.28 22.10
CA HIS A 296 41.31 4.47 20.80
C HIS A 296 40.88 5.86 20.30
N GLU A 297 41.83 6.77 20.18
CA GLU A 297 41.65 8.11 19.62
C GLU A 297 41.85 7.98 18.10
N ASP A 298 40.83 8.36 17.32
CA ASP A 298 40.92 8.54 15.86
C ASP A 298 40.90 10.05 15.56
N PRO A 299 41.80 10.57 14.71
CA PRO A 299 41.95 12.01 14.46
C PRO A 299 40.81 12.62 13.61
N GLU A 300 39.79 11.84 13.25
CA GLU A 300 38.64 12.29 12.47
C GLU A 300 37.50 12.84 13.36
N ASP A 301 37.41 12.40 14.61
CA ASP A 301 36.34 12.83 15.54
C ASP A 301 36.58 14.25 16.10
N GLU A 302 37.84 14.72 16.16
CA GLU A 302 38.16 16.10 16.56
C GLU A 302 37.73 17.10 15.48
N ALA A 303 37.75 16.70 14.20
CA ALA A 303 37.29 17.51 13.08
C ALA A 303 35.75 17.61 13.01
N VAL A 304 35.04 16.54 13.37
CA VAL A 304 33.57 16.51 13.41
C VAL A 304 33.03 17.38 14.54
N LEU A 305 33.66 17.34 15.73
CA LEU A 305 33.25 18.18 16.86
C LEU A 305 33.55 19.67 16.64
N LEU A 306 34.63 20.00 15.90
CA LEU A 306 34.91 21.37 15.45
C LEU A 306 33.92 21.85 14.37
N TRP A 307 33.41 20.95 13.53
CA TRP A 307 32.42 21.25 12.49
C TRP A 307 30.99 21.41 13.02
N GLU A 308 30.61 20.60 14.02
CA GLU A 308 29.34 20.75 14.73
C GLU A 308 29.32 22.04 15.57
N ALA A 309 30.44 22.41 16.21
CA ALA A 309 30.56 23.67 16.94
C ALA A 309 30.46 24.92 16.04
N LEU A 310 30.82 24.81 14.76
CA LEU A 310 30.65 25.90 13.78
C LEU A 310 29.19 26.07 13.31
N CYS A 311 28.34 25.06 13.55
CA CYS A 311 26.99 25.02 13.01
C CYS A 311 25.91 25.55 13.96
N ASP A 312 26.22 25.73 15.25
CA ASP A 312 25.18 26.00 16.25
C ASP A 312 25.18 27.38 16.93
N GLU A 313 26.17 28.26 16.76
CA GLU A 313 26.01 29.66 17.15
C GLU A 313 26.59 30.65 16.11
N ASP A 314 25.79 31.67 15.80
CA ASP A 314 26.14 32.90 15.10
C ASP A 314 26.35 32.91 13.56
N VAL A 315 25.39 32.37 12.82
CA VAL A 315 25.24 32.67 11.37
C VAL A 315 25.16 34.19 11.08
N PRO A 316 24.53 35.05 11.91
CA PRO A 316 24.59 36.50 11.74
C PRO A 316 26.00 37.09 11.93
N ALA A 317 26.82 36.56 12.86
CA ALA A 317 28.15 37.10 13.11
C ALA A 317 29.15 36.70 12.03
N VAL A 318 29.06 35.48 11.48
CA VAL A 318 29.88 35.07 10.32
C VAL A 318 29.57 35.94 9.11
N PHE A 319 28.28 36.22 8.85
CA PHE A 319 27.86 37.11 7.78
C PHE A 319 28.35 38.56 8.01
N GLN A 320 28.35 39.03 9.26
CA GLN A 320 28.84 40.35 9.65
C GLN A 320 30.37 40.45 9.62
N TYR A 321 31.11 39.36 9.88
CA TYR A 321 32.57 39.32 9.82
C TYR A 321 33.07 39.40 8.38
N PHE A 322 32.49 38.60 7.48
CA PHE A 322 32.82 38.63 6.05
C PHE A 322 32.43 39.95 5.37
N THR A 323 31.32 40.58 5.77
CA THR A 323 30.94 41.90 5.25
C THR A 323 31.76 43.05 5.84
N LYS A 324 32.30 42.89 7.06
CA LYS A 324 33.17 43.89 7.72
C LYS A 324 34.60 43.86 7.19
N GLU A 325 35.12 42.69 6.80
CA GLU A 325 36.40 42.59 6.06
C GLU A 325 36.28 43.14 4.63
N ALA A 326 35.16 42.93 3.95
CA ALA A 326 34.94 43.45 2.59
C ALA A 326 34.76 44.98 2.51
N LEU A 327 34.52 45.66 3.65
CA LEU A 327 34.38 47.12 3.73
C LEU A 327 35.64 47.83 4.28
N TYR A 328 36.68 47.08 4.68
CA TYR A 328 37.90 47.64 5.25
C TYR A 328 39.12 47.64 4.32
N GLU A 329 38.97 47.18 3.07
CA GLU A 329 39.94 47.45 2.01
C GLU A 329 39.33 48.28 0.89
N ASP A 330 39.23 49.59 1.10
CA ASP A 330 39.20 50.52 -0.04
C ASP A 330 39.90 51.84 0.31
N SER A 331 41.23 51.83 0.21
CA SER A 331 42.01 53.06 -0.04
C SER A 331 43.28 52.78 -0.86
N GLY A 332 43.25 51.75 -1.71
CA GLY A 332 44.38 51.38 -2.56
C GLY A 332 43.91 50.80 -3.88
N VAL A 333 44.42 51.35 -4.99
CA VAL A 333 44.14 50.94 -6.37
C VAL A 333 44.21 49.40 -6.49
N PRO A 334 43.14 48.70 -6.94
CA PRO A 334 43.13 47.24 -6.95
C PRO A 334 44.08 46.65 -7.99
N ASP A 335 44.97 45.74 -7.57
CA ASP A 335 45.83 44.96 -8.47
C ASP A 335 45.03 43.80 -9.11
N PRO A 336 44.87 43.76 -10.45
CA PRO A 336 44.09 42.74 -11.15
C PRO A 336 44.73 41.34 -11.16
N LYS A 337 45.90 41.12 -10.53
CA LYS A 337 46.63 39.83 -10.54
C LYS A 337 46.71 39.07 -9.22
N ASP A 338 46.02 39.50 -8.16
CA ASP A 338 46.05 38.80 -6.87
C ASP A 338 45.50 37.36 -6.96
N PRO A 339 46.32 36.32 -6.70
CA PRO A 339 45.90 34.92 -6.69
C PRO A 339 44.87 34.58 -5.61
N ASN A 340 44.83 35.34 -4.52
CA ASN A 340 43.95 35.12 -3.37
C ASN A 340 42.63 35.91 -3.46
N ARG A 341 42.44 36.68 -4.54
CA ARG A 341 41.19 37.41 -4.76
C ARG A 341 40.02 36.42 -4.90
N PRO A 342 38.94 36.58 -4.11
CA PRO A 342 37.73 35.79 -4.28
C PRO A 342 37.26 35.89 -5.74
N ARG A 343 37.21 34.75 -6.43
CA ARG A 343 36.80 34.67 -7.84
C ARG A 343 35.29 34.63 -8.03
N PHE A 344 34.55 34.54 -6.93
CA PHE A 344 33.11 34.51 -6.90
C PHE A 344 32.56 35.87 -6.47
N THR A 345 31.41 36.22 -7.03
CA THR A 345 30.62 37.38 -6.62
C THR A 345 29.88 37.06 -5.32
N LEU A 346 29.50 38.10 -4.56
CA LEU A 346 28.66 37.93 -3.35
C LEU A 346 27.31 37.28 -3.67
N GLN A 347 26.82 37.44 -4.91
CA GLN A 347 25.59 36.82 -5.37
C GLN A 347 25.79 35.30 -5.59
N GLU A 348 26.88 34.89 -6.25
CA GLU A 348 27.23 33.47 -6.42
C GLU A 348 27.42 32.78 -5.06
N LEU A 349 28.05 33.45 -4.09
CA LEU A 349 28.17 32.91 -2.74
C LEU A 349 26.79 32.72 -2.07
N ARG A 350 25.88 33.69 -2.23
CA ARG A 350 24.51 33.58 -1.70
C ARG A 350 23.76 32.41 -2.34
N ASP A 351 23.89 32.24 -3.65
CA ASP A 351 23.22 31.19 -4.40
C ASP A 351 23.75 29.81 -3.97
N VAL A 352 25.07 29.65 -3.82
CA VAL A 352 25.69 28.41 -3.30
C VAL A 352 25.25 28.12 -1.85
N LEU A 353 25.15 29.14 -1.00
CA LEU A 353 24.67 28.95 0.38
C LEU A 353 23.19 28.55 0.42
N HIS A 354 22.36 29.10 -0.48
CA HIS A 354 20.96 28.70 -0.62
C HIS A 354 20.82 27.27 -1.14
N GLU A 355 21.55 26.92 -2.21
CA GLU A 355 21.55 25.58 -2.78
C GLU A 355 22.03 24.53 -1.75
N ARG A 356 23.10 24.84 -1.00
CA ARG A 356 23.57 24.00 0.11
C ARG A 356 22.50 23.82 1.18
N ASN A 357 21.78 24.88 1.58
CA ASN A 357 20.73 24.78 2.58
C ASN A 357 19.54 23.94 2.08
N GLU A 358 19.18 24.07 0.81
CA GLU A 358 18.13 23.30 0.17
C GLU A 358 18.50 21.81 0.07
N LEU A 359 19.74 21.52 -0.34
CA LEU A 359 20.29 20.17 -0.37
C LEU A 359 20.36 19.56 1.03
N LYS A 360 20.72 20.34 2.06
CA LYS A 360 20.71 19.89 3.46
C LYS A 360 19.31 19.49 3.92
N ALA A 361 18.27 20.25 3.56
CA ALA A 361 16.88 19.90 3.85
C ALA A 361 16.44 18.62 3.11
N LYS A 362 16.84 18.45 1.84
CA LYS A 362 16.57 17.23 1.07
C LYS A 362 17.26 16.02 1.67
N VAL A 363 18.52 16.14 2.07
CA VAL A 363 19.28 15.07 2.73
C VAL A 363 18.64 14.68 4.05
N PHE A 364 18.17 15.65 4.85
CA PHE A 364 17.44 15.37 6.09
C PHE A 364 16.16 14.56 5.84
N LEU A 365 15.33 14.97 4.87
CA LEU A 365 14.11 14.24 4.50
C LEU A 365 14.40 12.84 3.97
N LEU A 366 15.44 12.68 3.14
CA LEU A 366 15.86 11.37 2.62
C LEU A 366 16.41 10.49 3.73
N GLN A 367 17.10 11.04 4.73
CA GLN A 367 17.57 10.30 5.90
C GLN A 367 16.39 9.81 6.76
N GLU A 368 15.34 10.62 6.92
CA GLU A 368 14.10 10.23 7.60
C GLU A 368 13.36 9.12 6.83
N GLU A 369 13.24 9.27 5.52
CA GLU A 369 12.63 8.25 4.64
C GLU A 369 13.43 6.94 4.65
N LEU A 370 14.76 6.99 4.59
CA LEU A 370 15.63 5.83 4.74
C LEU A 370 15.53 5.20 6.13
N ALA A 371 15.37 6.00 7.19
CA ALA A 371 15.16 5.49 8.54
C ALA A 371 13.81 4.76 8.65
N TYR A 372 12.77 5.29 8.01
CA TYR A 372 11.45 4.68 7.93
C TYR A 372 11.49 3.31 7.24
N TYR A 373 12.07 3.21 6.04
CA TYR A 373 12.17 1.94 5.33
C TYR A 373 13.14 0.96 6.00
N LYS A 374 14.24 1.43 6.61
CA LYS A 374 15.10 0.56 7.41
C LYS A 374 14.38 0.00 8.64
N SER A 375 13.52 0.79 9.29
CA SER A 375 12.72 0.27 10.40
C SER A 375 11.71 -0.78 9.93
N ASP A 376 11.11 -0.58 8.76
CA ASP A 376 10.17 -1.51 8.12
C ASP A 376 10.86 -2.83 7.71
N GLU A 377 12.06 -2.77 7.10
CA GLU A 377 12.88 -3.94 6.76
C GLU A 377 13.39 -4.68 8.02
N THR A 378 13.72 -3.97 9.10
CA THR A 378 14.14 -4.62 10.36
C THR A 378 12.99 -5.27 11.13
N GLU A 379 11.74 -4.81 10.97
CA GLU A 379 10.57 -5.53 11.50
C GLU A 379 10.34 -6.86 10.76
N ASP A 380 10.70 -6.95 9.47
CA ASP A 380 10.70 -8.20 8.69
C ASP A 380 11.92 -9.10 9.02
N GLU A 381 13.08 -8.55 9.38
CA GLU A 381 14.31 -9.32 9.70
C GLU A 381 14.43 -9.78 11.17
N LEU A 382 13.66 -9.22 12.11
CA LEU A 382 13.73 -9.57 13.55
C LEU A 382 12.99 -10.85 13.96
N VAL A 383 12.64 -11.72 13.01
CA VAL A 383 12.21 -13.11 13.30
C VAL A 383 13.46 -14.02 13.34
N PRO A 384 13.92 -14.48 14.53
CA PRO A 384 15.11 -15.33 14.60
C PRO A 384 14.82 -16.74 14.05
N PRO A 385 15.82 -17.42 13.45
CA PRO A 385 15.68 -18.82 13.05
C PRO A 385 15.79 -19.69 14.30
N THR A 386 14.66 -20.13 14.85
CA THR A 386 14.66 -21.15 15.90
C THR A 386 14.67 -22.55 15.26
N PRO A 387 15.47 -23.49 15.78
CA PRO A 387 15.42 -24.86 15.31
C PRO A 387 14.07 -25.45 15.71
N SER A 388 13.43 -26.08 14.73
CA SER A 388 12.26 -26.95 14.87
C SER A 388 12.10 -27.60 16.25
N PRO A 389 10.89 -27.51 16.81
CA PRO A 389 10.14 -28.72 17.02
C PRO A 389 8.86 -28.66 16.18
N SER A 390 8.53 -29.80 15.59
CA SER A 390 7.29 -30.18 14.92
C SER A 390 6.06 -29.32 15.23
N PRO A 391 5.18 -29.04 14.25
CA PRO A 391 3.90 -28.43 14.55
C PRO A 391 3.01 -29.47 15.22
N GLU A 392 3.09 -29.55 16.56
CA GLU A 392 1.97 -30.02 17.35
C GLU A 392 0.80 -29.08 17.09
N LEU A 393 -0.21 -29.69 16.49
CA LEU A 393 -1.55 -29.18 16.29
C LEU A 393 -2.08 -28.53 17.57
N ARG A 394 -1.92 -27.21 17.70
CA ARG A 394 -2.81 -26.42 18.54
C ARG A 394 -4.15 -26.34 17.82
N THR A 395 -4.92 -27.40 17.97
CA THR A 395 -6.38 -27.39 17.82
C THR A 395 -6.92 -26.30 18.72
N ARG A 396 -7.14 -25.11 18.15
CA ARG A 396 -8.07 -24.14 18.70
C ARG A 396 -9.42 -24.83 18.69
N SER A 397 -9.84 -25.31 19.86
CA SER A 397 -11.16 -25.86 20.12
C SER A 397 -12.22 -24.81 19.77
N ARG A 398 -12.65 -24.80 18.51
CA ARG A 398 -13.90 -24.19 18.06
C ARG A 398 -14.99 -25.23 18.22
N SER A 399 -15.53 -25.34 19.42
CA SER A 399 -16.76 -26.08 19.67
C SER A 399 -17.97 -25.22 19.32
N SER A 400 -18.50 -25.41 18.11
CA SER A 400 -19.93 -25.60 17.80
C SER A 400 -20.18 -25.27 16.32
N ALA A 401 -20.64 -26.29 15.58
CA ALA A 401 -21.14 -26.27 14.20
C ALA A 401 -20.23 -25.63 13.14
N GLN A 402 -19.26 -26.40 12.62
CA GLN A 402 -18.79 -26.18 11.25
C GLN A 402 -19.92 -26.60 10.29
N PRO A 403 -20.29 -25.78 9.28
CA PRO A 403 -21.21 -26.23 8.25
C PRO A 403 -20.60 -27.45 7.55
N GLU A 404 -21.38 -28.50 7.35
CA GLU A 404 -20.93 -29.71 6.66
C GLU A 404 -20.37 -29.33 5.27
N SER A 405 -19.14 -29.78 4.96
CA SER A 405 -18.56 -29.64 3.62
C SER A 405 -19.58 -30.12 2.58
N GLY A 406 -19.69 -29.42 1.44
CA GLY A 406 -20.60 -29.79 0.36
C GLY A 406 -20.41 -31.26 -0.07
N ILE A 407 -19.16 -31.73 -0.05
CA ILE A 407 -18.78 -33.12 -0.35
C ILE A 407 -19.33 -34.07 0.72
N LYS A 408 -19.21 -33.75 2.01
CA LYS A 408 -19.83 -34.55 3.09
C LYS A 408 -21.34 -34.63 2.96
N ARG A 409 -22.01 -33.56 2.57
CA ARG A 409 -23.46 -33.56 2.31
C ARG A 409 -23.84 -34.47 1.15
N LEU A 410 -23.07 -34.43 0.05
CA LEU A 410 -23.29 -35.31 -1.11
C LEU A 410 -23.22 -36.79 -0.75
N PHE A 411 -22.28 -37.21 0.11
CA PHE A 411 -22.14 -38.61 0.51
C PHE A 411 -22.95 -39.01 1.76
N SER A 412 -23.62 -38.06 2.43
CA SER A 412 -24.41 -38.33 3.65
C SER A 412 -25.61 -39.25 3.41
N PHE A 413 -26.14 -39.27 2.18
CA PHE A 413 -27.26 -40.11 1.77
C PHE A 413 -26.97 -41.60 1.93
N PHE A 414 -25.74 -42.04 1.61
CA PHE A 414 -25.32 -43.44 1.72
C PHE A 414 -25.13 -43.93 3.16
N SER A 415 -24.97 -43.01 4.12
CA SER A 415 -24.81 -43.36 5.53
C SER A 415 -26.16 -43.49 6.27
N ARG A 416 -27.25 -42.91 5.73
CA ARG A 416 -28.59 -42.95 6.33
C ARG A 416 -29.26 -44.33 6.22
N ASP A 417 -28.84 -45.18 5.29
CA ASP A 417 -29.41 -46.53 5.14
C ASP A 417 -28.99 -47.53 6.23
N LYS A 418 -28.07 -47.14 7.12
CA LYS A 418 -27.75 -47.94 8.32
C LYS A 418 -28.92 -48.01 9.33
N GLN A 419 -29.97 -47.19 9.18
CA GLN A 419 -31.09 -47.09 10.12
C GLN A 419 -32.41 -47.73 9.65
N ARG A 420 -32.49 -48.32 8.45
CA ARG A 420 -33.69 -49.04 7.98
C ARG A 420 -33.39 -50.49 7.61
N ALA A 421 -33.24 -51.34 8.63
CA ALA A 421 -33.51 -52.77 8.48
C ALA A 421 -35.01 -53.03 8.73
N PRO A 422 -35.71 -53.84 7.91
CA PRO A 422 -37.14 -54.08 8.10
C PRO A 422 -37.38 -55.24 9.08
N GLN A 423 -38.09 -54.98 10.18
CA GLN A 423 -38.82 -56.02 10.91
C GLN A 423 -40.07 -56.42 10.10
N ARG A 424 -40.05 -57.59 9.47
CA ARG A 424 -41.24 -58.40 9.10
C ARG A 424 -41.53 -59.37 10.27
N SER A 425 -42.72 -59.83 10.60
CA SER A 425 -44.13 -59.50 10.36
C SER A 425 -44.94 -60.65 10.99
N SER A 426 -46.03 -60.39 11.71
CA SER A 426 -47.11 -61.39 11.89
C SER A 426 -48.45 -60.74 12.31
N GLN A 427 -49.52 -61.14 11.60
CA GLN A 427 -50.97 -60.87 11.79
C GLN A 427 -51.44 -59.45 11.43
N VAL A 428 -52.09 -59.21 10.26
CA VAL A 428 -53.41 -59.67 9.75
C VAL A 428 -54.56 -59.19 10.65
N ASP A 429 -55.22 -58.07 10.31
CA ASP A 429 -56.56 -58.05 9.70
C ASP A 429 -57.11 -56.61 9.50
N GLY A 430 -57.86 -56.42 8.40
CA GLY A 430 -59.13 -55.68 8.41
C GLY A 430 -59.23 -54.14 8.34
N VAL A 431 -59.77 -53.67 7.20
CA VAL A 431 -60.87 -52.68 7.07
C VAL A 431 -60.54 -51.17 6.91
N LEU A 432 -60.68 -50.73 5.65
CA LEU A 432 -61.47 -49.60 5.12
C LEU A 432 -61.14 -48.13 5.50
N GLY A 433 -60.40 -47.49 4.58
CA GLY A 433 -60.63 -46.18 3.91
C GLY A 433 -61.12 -44.94 4.67
N SER A 434 -60.45 -43.80 4.48
CA SER A 434 -61.12 -42.48 4.33
C SER A 434 -60.18 -41.30 3.95
N TRP A 435 -60.40 -40.67 2.78
CA TRP A 435 -60.32 -39.22 2.44
C TRP A 435 -58.94 -38.49 2.52
N ALA A 436 -58.33 -38.03 1.42
CA ALA A 436 -58.66 -36.89 0.54
C ALA A 436 -58.15 -35.51 1.03
N VAL A 437 -57.28 -34.91 0.19
CA VAL A 437 -57.11 -33.46 -0.14
C VAL A 437 -56.58 -32.48 0.93
N LYS A 438 -55.39 -31.92 0.65
CA LYS A 438 -54.89 -30.52 0.87
C LYS A 438 -53.35 -30.52 0.78
N ASP A 439 -52.62 -29.61 0.15
CA ASP A 439 -52.89 -28.41 -0.67
C ASP A 439 -51.55 -28.03 -1.35
N ASP A 440 -51.64 -27.42 -2.52
CA ASP A 440 -50.54 -26.87 -3.34
C ASP A 440 -50.08 -25.52 -2.74
N GLY A 441 -48.87 -25.45 -2.19
CA GLY A 441 -48.38 -24.20 -1.59
C GLY A 441 -46.87 -23.95 -1.63
N TYR A 442 -46.09 -24.81 -2.30
CA TYR A 442 -44.62 -24.77 -2.19
C TYR A 442 -43.87 -24.48 -3.50
N THR A 443 -44.57 -24.24 -4.61
CA THR A 443 -43.94 -24.13 -5.94
C THR A 443 -43.75 -22.69 -6.44
N GLU A 444 -44.44 -21.67 -5.91
CA GLU A 444 -44.24 -20.28 -6.34
C GLU A 444 -42.99 -19.62 -5.72
N GLN A 445 -42.63 -19.96 -4.48
CA GLN A 445 -41.48 -19.35 -3.80
C GLN A 445 -40.12 -19.82 -4.35
N ALA A 446 -40.11 -20.89 -5.16
CA ALA A 446 -38.90 -21.41 -5.80
C ALA A 446 -38.58 -20.71 -7.14
N GLN A 447 -39.54 -19.99 -7.75
CA GLN A 447 -39.34 -19.35 -9.05
C GLN A 447 -38.94 -17.86 -8.97
N GLU A 448 -39.24 -17.15 -7.88
CA GLU A 448 -38.78 -15.75 -7.70
C GLU A 448 -37.29 -15.62 -7.39
N ALA A 449 -36.63 -16.68 -6.89
CA ALA A 449 -35.21 -16.64 -6.52
C ALA A 449 -34.24 -16.69 -7.71
N LEU A 450 -34.73 -16.91 -8.94
CA LEU A 450 -33.91 -17.09 -10.15
C LEU A 450 -33.87 -15.87 -11.09
N GLN A 451 -34.52 -14.75 -10.75
CA GLN A 451 -34.56 -13.57 -11.63
C GLN A 451 -33.62 -12.43 -11.21
N HIS A 452 -32.79 -12.64 -10.18
CA HIS A 452 -31.81 -11.65 -9.70
C HIS A 452 -30.36 -12.18 -9.61
N MET A 453 -29.98 -13.08 -10.52
CA MET A 453 -28.58 -13.42 -10.78
C MET A 453 -28.22 -13.22 -12.25
#